data_AF-A0A957ZVK0-F1
#
_entry.id   AF-A0A957ZVK0-F1
#
_cell.length_a   1.000
_cell.length_b   1.000
_cell.length_c   1.000
_cell.angle_alpha   90.00
_cell.angle_beta   90.00
_cell.angle_gamma   90.00
#
_symmetry.space_group_name_H-M   'P 1'
#
loop_
_entity.id
_entity.type
_entity.pdbx_description
1 polymer ?
#
loop_
_entity_poly.entity_id
_entity_poly.type
_entity_poly.pdbx_seq_one_letter_code
_entity_poly.pdbx_strand_id
1 'polypeptide(L)'
;ELEQINSTLLVENFRLREVERENEQLRSMLNFGETRPALELRGAQIVARVIGQESNNFLSFIMLDLGSEHGIDIGMPVVTDQGLVGRISEVTDTTSKVLLITDASSSVNALLQSSRLNGVVRGSPGGGLVMDYIPQGGLFSRGEIVLTSGLGGNFPKGIPLGQVTEIRQRDIDVFQQAVVQPTVDFGSLELVMVVTNFDPLENLPDLLAPAVEPAGDTGTEDTGAEGAGTEGTPQDGVPGDGAVEGDAPPAAPDGGQ
;
A
#
# COMPACT_ATOMS: atom_id res chain seq x y z
N GLU A 1 17.09 -23.00 46.22
CA GLU A 1 18.23 -22.21 45.71
C GLU A 1 18.61 -22.59 44.28
N LEU A 2 18.99 -23.84 43.99
CA LEU A 2 19.36 -24.27 42.63
C LEU A 2 18.26 -24.05 41.57
N GLU A 3 16.99 -24.32 41.91
CA GLU A 3 15.86 -24.08 40.99
C GLU A 3 15.64 -22.59 40.71
N GLN A 4 15.82 -21.73 41.72
CA GLN A 4 15.71 -20.27 41.56
C GLN A 4 16.86 -19.73 40.69
N ILE A 5 18.08 -20.20 40.91
CA ILE A 5 19.24 -19.84 40.08
C ILE A 5 19.01 -20.30 38.63
N ASN A 6 18.51 -21.52 38.43
CA ASN A 6 18.22 -22.04 37.08
C ASN A 6 17.11 -21.21 36.39
N SER A 7 16.03 -20.88 37.10
CA SER A 7 14.99 -19.95 36.62
C SER A 7 15.57 -18.60 36.19
N THR A 8 16.41 -17.99 37.02
CA THR A 8 17.03 -16.69 36.70
C THR A 8 17.98 -16.79 35.50
N LEU A 9 18.80 -17.84 35.44
CA LEU A 9 19.69 -18.09 34.31
C LEU A 9 18.92 -18.34 33.01
N LEU A 10 17.76 -19.00 33.08
CA LEU A 10 16.88 -19.19 31.92
C LEU A 10 16.33 -17.85 31.43
N VAL A 11 15.78 -17.02 32.32
CA VAL A 11 15.27 -15.68 31.96
C VAL A 11 16.37 -14.83 31.33
N GLU A 12 17.57 -14.83 31.93
CA GLU A 12 18.71 -14.08 31.40
C GLU A 12 19.15 -14.62 30.04
N ASN A 13 19.18 -15.94 29.85
CA ASN A 13 19.54 -16.54 28.56
C ASN A 13 18.51 -16.19 27.46
N PHE A 14 17.22 -16.18 27.78
CA PHE A 14 16.19 -15.70 26.85
C PHE A 14 16.38 -14.23 26.50
N ARG A 15 16.64 -13.37 27.49
CA ARG A 15 16.91 -11.95 27.26
C ARG A 15 18.14 -11.72 26.39
N LEU A 16 19.23 -12.45 26.65
CA LEU A 16 20.46 -12.31 25.85
C LEU A 16 20.22 -12.72 24.40
N ARG A 17 19.51 -13.83 24.16
CA ARG A 17 19.15 -14.27 22.80
C ARG A 17 18.25 -13.26 22.07
N GLU A 18 17.32 -12.65 22.80
CA GLU A 18 16.44 -11.59 22.28
C GLU A 18 17.25 -10.40 21.76
N VAL A 19 18.16 -9.90 22.60
CA VAL A 19 19.03 -8.77 22.27
C VAL A 19 20.00 -9.12 21.15
N GLU A 20 20.55 -10.34 21.13
CA GLU A 20 21.41 -10.81 20.04
C GLU A 20 20.67 -10.79 18.70
N ARG A 21 19.45 -11.33 18.64
CA ARG A 21 18.63 -11.35 17.41
C ARG A 21 18.27 -9.94 16.95
N GLU A 22 17.86 -9.05 17.86
CA GLU A 22 17.57 -7.66 17.52
C GLU A 22 18.83 -6.96 16.95
N ASN A 23 19.99 -7.19 17.56
CA ASN A 23 21.25 -6.62 17.08
C ASN A 23 21.62 -7.11 15.68
N GLU A 24 21.46 -8.41 15.42
CA GLU A 24 21.69 -9.00 14.09
C GLU A 24 20.77 -8.38 13.04
N GLN A 25 19.48 -8.22 13.35
CA GLN A 25 18.51 -7.61 12.46
C GLN A 25 18.86 -6.14 12.15
N LEU A 26 19.20 -5.35 13.17
CA LEU A 26 19.61 -3.96 13.00
C LEU A 26 20.88 -3.84 12.13
N ARG A 27 21.86 -4.74 12.32
CA ARG A 27 23.06 -4.78 11.47
C ARG A 27 22.73 -5.10 10.02
N SER A 28 21.84 -6.05 9.77
CA SER A 28 21.42 -6.39 8.40
C SER A 28 20.71 -5.22 7.73
N MET A 29 19.86 -4.49 8.45
CA MET A 29 19.20 -3.28 7.94
C MET A 29 20.19 -2.16 7.60
N LEU A 30 21.18 -1.92 8.48
CA LEU A 30 22.23 -0.94 8.22
C LEU A 30 23.04 -1.31 6.98
N ASN A 31 23.47 -2.57 6.86
CA ASN A 31 24.19 -3.06 5.69
C ASN A 31 23.37 -2.96 4.40
N PHE A 32 22.05 -3.21 4.47
CA PHE A 32 21.16 -3.02 3.34
C PHE A 32 21.14 -1.55 2.87
N GLY A 33 21.07 -0.59 3.80
CA GLY A 33 21.16 0.83 3.49
C GLY A 33 22.51 1.24 2.90
N GLU A 34 23.62 0.76 3.48
CA GLU A 34 24.98 1.06 2.99
C GLU A 34 25.24 0.54 1.58
N THR A 35 24.70 -0.63 1.23
CA THR A 35 24.82 -1.20 -0.11
C THR A 35 23.92 -0.52 -1.16
N ARG A 36 23.01 0.36 -0.73
CA ARG A 36 22.03 1.07 -1.58
C ARG A 36 21.96 2.56 -1.24
N PRO A 37 23.07 3.31 -1.42
CA PRO A 37 23.15 4.72 -1.02
C PRO A 37 22.20 5.65 -1.79
N ALA A 38 21.62 5.17 -2.90
CA ALA A 38 20.61 5.90 -3.65
C ALA A 38 19.21 5.86 -3.02
N LEU A 39 18.98 5.01 -2.01
CA LEU A 39 17.72 4.93 -1.28
C LEU A 39 17.85 5.67 0.05
N GLU A 40 16.97 6.63 0.29
CA GLU A 40 16.79 7.20 1.62
C GLU A 40 15.85 6.29 2.40
N LEU A 41 16.35 5.71 3.49
CA LEU A 41 15.64 4.70 4.26
C LEU A 41 15.29 5.23 5.64
N ARG A 42 14.05 5.03 6.04
CA ARG A 42 13.57 5.30 7.39
C ARG A 42 13.13 4.00 8.06
N GLY A 43 13.80 3.60 9.13
CA GLY A 43 13.42 2.43 9.93
C GLY A 43 12.10 2.68 10.67
N ALA A 44 11.21 1.69 10.66
CA ALA A 44 9.90 1.72 11.30
C ALA A 44 9.63 0.41 12.05
N GLN A 45 8.92 0.48 13.17
CA GLN A 45 8.41 -0.68 13.90
C GLN A 45 7.00 -1.04 13.43
N ILE A 46 6.73 -2.35 13.40
CA ILE A 46 5.38 -2.84 13.15
C ILE A 46 4.62 -2.82 14.47
N VAL A 47 3.61 -1.97 14.57
CA VAL A 47 2.79 -1.81 15.78
C VAL A 47 1.51 -2.63 15.75
N ALA A 48 1.04 -3.00 14.56
CA ALA A 48 -0.10 -3.88 14.40
C ALA A 48 0.00 -4.69 13.11
N ARG A 49 -0.59 -5.87 13.13
CA ARG A 49 -0.73 -6.75 11.97
C ARG A 49 -2.18 -7.18 11.88
N VAL A 50 -2.78 -7.01 10.70
CA VAL A 50 -4.12 -7.50 10.43
C VAL A 50 -4.03 -8.50 9.29
N ILE A 51 -4.30 -9.76 9.61
CA ILE A 51 -4.51 -10.82 8.66
C ILE A 51 -6.00 -11.13 8.73
N GLY A 52 -6.77 -10.52 7.83
CA GLY A 52 -8.22 -10.68 7.78
C GLY A 52 -8.61 -11.66 6.68
N GLN A 53 -9.34 -12.71 7.04
CA GLN A 53 -10.06 -13.53 6.09
C GLN A 53 -11.50 -13.04 6.04
N GLU A 54 -11.80 -12.03 5.21
CA GLU A 54 -13.19 -11.83 4.81
C GLU A 54 -13.54 -12.90 3.78
N SER A 55 -14.79 -13.37 3.79
CA SER A 55 -15.32 -14.56 3.11
C SER A 55 -15.02 -14.69 1.60
N ASN A 56 -14.36 -13.72 0.97
CA ASN A 56 -13.83 -13.82 -0.39
C ASN A 56 -12.56 -12.98 -0.66
N ASN A 57 -11.95 -12.34 0.34
CA ASN A 57 -10.78 -11.48 0.17
C ASN A 57 -9.81 -11.59 1.36
N PHE A 58 -8.57 -12.00 1.09
CA PHE A 58 -7.51 -12.02 2.08
C PHE A 58 -6.88 -10.63 2.12
N LEU A 59 -7.29 -9.82 3.09
CA LEU A 59 -6.69 -8.51 3.33
C LEU A 59 -5.46 -8.70 4.20
N SER A 60 -4.29 -8.35 3.66
CA SER A 60 -3.00 -8.49 4.34
C SER A 60 -2.32 -7.14 4.45
N PHE A 61 -2.42 -6.51 5.63
CA PHE A 61 -1.75 -5.24 5.92
C PHE A 61 -1.05 -5.23 7.28
N ILE A 62 -0.04 -4.38 7.38
CA ILE A 62 0.67 -4.05 8.62
C ILE A 62 0.57 -2.55 8.88
N MET A 63 0.63 -2.17 10.15
CA MET A 63 0.65 -0.78 10.57
C MET A 63 2.03 -0.44 11.13
N LEU A 64 2.55 0.72 10.74
CA LEU A 64 3.84 1.25 11.16
C LEU A 64 3.67 2.41 12.14
N ASP A 65 4.66 2.59 13.02
CA ASP A 65 4.79 3.71 13.97
C ASP A 65 5.27 5.03 13.33
N LEU A 66 5.19 5.15 12.00
CA LEU A 66 5.55 6.35 11.27
C LEU A 66 4.38 6.83 10.42
N GLY A 67 4.17 8.15 10.42
CA GLY A 67 3.15 8.85 9.64
C GLY A 67 3.70 10.07 8.88
N SER A 68 2.81 10.97 8.46
CA SER A 68 3.17 12.15 7.66
C SER A 68 4.14 13.10 8.39
N GLU A 69 4.08 13.21 9.72
CA GLU A 69 5.03 13.99 10.53
C GLU A 69 6.47 13.47 10.41
N HIS A 70 6.63 12.21 10.00
CA HIS A 70 7.91 11.54 9.81
C HIS A 70 8.36 11.54 8.34
N GLY A 71 7.65 12.24 7.46
CA GLY A 71 7.92 12.29 6.03
C GLY A 71 7.47 11.04 5.27
N ILE A 72 6.50 10.28 5.80
CA ILE A 72 5.91 9.13 5.11
C ILE A 72 4.74 9.61 4.24
N ASP A 73 4.68 9.13 3.00
CA ASP A 73 3.60 9.43 2.07
C ASP A 73 3.04 8.17 1.41
N ILE A 74 1.84 8.28 0.86
CA ILE A 74 1.15 7.22 0.14
C ILE A 74 1.98 6.79 -1.07
N GLY A 75 2.07 5.47 -1.26
CA GLY A 75 2.80 4.85 -2.35
C GLY A 75 4.29 4.64 -2.08
N MET A 76 4.85 5.14 -0.97
CA MET A 76 6.24 4.86 -0.61
C MET A 76 6.48 3.34 -0.43
N PRO A 77 7.53 2.78 -1.04
CA PRO A 77 7.89 1.37 -0.90
C PRO A 77 8.34 1.03 0.52
N VAL A 78 7.94 -0.14 1.00
CA VAL A 78 8.37 -0.69 2.29
C VAL A 78 9.18 -1.95 2.06
N VAL A 79 10.38 -2.02 2.62
CA VAL A 79 11.38 -3.07 2.40
C VAL A 79 11.95 -3.60 3.72
N THR A 80 12.58 -4.75 3.63
CA THR A 80 13.48 -5.32 4.64
C THR A 80 14.84 -5.56 3.98
N ASP A 81 15.82 -6.00 4.77
CA ASP A 81 17.09 -6.52 4.28
C ASP A 81 16.92 -7.75 3.35
N GLN A 82 15.82 -8.50 3.50
CA GLN A 82 15.53 -9.70 2.72
C GLN A 82 14.72 -9.45 1.43
N GLY A 83 13.96 -8.36 1.35
CA GLY A 83 13.14 -8.09 0.17
C GLY A 83 12.03 -7.06 0.38
N LEU A 84 11.18 -6.93 -0.64
CA LEU A 84 10.04 -6.01 -0.65
C LEU A 84 8.93 -6.55 0.25
N VAL A 85 8.39 -5.68 1.10
CA VAL A 85 7.26 -5.99 1.97
C VAL A 85 5.95 -5.53 1.31
N GLY A 86 5.95 -4.32 0.75
CA GLY A 86 4.74 -3.70 0.23
C GLY A 86 4.92 -2.23 -0.10
N ARG A 87 3.81 -1.49 -0.06
CA ARG A 87 3.79 -0.03 -0.21
C ARG A 87 2.83 0.60 0.80
N ILE A 88 3.09 1.85 1.16
CA ILE A 88 2.17 2.64 1.96
C ILE A 88 0.88 2.87 1.17
N SER A 89 -0.25 2.58 1.81
CA SER A 89 -1.59 2.67 1.24
C SER A 89 -2.42 3.77 1.90
N GLU A 90 -2.21 4.00 3.19
CA GLU A 90 -2.87 5.03 3.98
C GLU A 90 -1.86 5.62 4.96
N VAL A 91 -1.98 6.91 5.24
CA VAL A 91 -1.09 7.65 6.16
C VAL A 91 -1.96 8.50 7.09
N THR A 92 -1.66 8.45 8.38
CA THR A 92 -2.10 9.42 9.37
C THR A 92 -0.91 10.26 9.83
N ASP A 93 -1.12 11.21 10.75
CA ASP A 93 -0.03 12.06 11.24
C ASP A 93 1.12 11.25 11.87
N THR A 94 0.79 10.19 12.60
CA THR A 94 1.74 9.41 13.41
C THR A 94 1.89 7.94 13.00
N THR A 95 1.01 7.41 12.17
CA THR A 95 1.04 6.00 11.76
C THR A 95 0.77 5.86 10.26
N SER A 96 1.08 4.70 9.70
CA SER A 96 0.79 4.39 8.30
C SER A 96 0.45 2.93 8.12
N LYS A 97 -0.30 2.64 7.06
CA LYS A 97 -0.76 1.29 6.70
C LYS A 97 -0.07 0.83 5.43
N VAL A 98 0.54 -0.35 5.50
CA VAL A 98 1.25 -0.97 4.39
C VAL A 98 0.35 -2.03 3.75
N LEU A 99 0.10 -1.91 2.45
CA LEU A 99 -0.46 -2.99 1.64
C LEU A 99 0.65 -3.96 1.29
N LEU A 100 0.54 -5.21 1.75
CA LEU A 100 1.57 -6.23 1.53
C LEU A 100 1.57 -6.73 0.07
N ILE A 101 2.71 -7.18 -0.42
CA ILE A 101 2.81 -7.79 -1.76
C ILE A 101 2.07 -9.12 -1.89
N THR A 102 1.77 -9.77 -0.76
CA THR A 102 1.00 -11.02 -0.69
C THR A 102 -0.51 -10.80 -0.80
N ASP A 103 -0.98 -9.57 -0.69
CA ASP A 103 -2.38 -9.22 -0.88
C ASP A 103 -2.79 -9.34 -2.35
N ALA A 104 -3.99 -9.89 -2.62
CA ALA A 104 -4.47 -10.13 -3.98
C ALA A 104 -4.71 -8.83 -4.79
N SER A 105 -4.93 -7.71 -4.11
CA SER A 105 -5.03 -6.38 -4.74
C SER A 105 -3.67 -5.75 -5.04
N SER A 106 -2.59 -6.33 -4.53
CA SER A 106 -1.23 -5.84 -4.74
C SER A 106 -0.65 -6.35 -6.06
N SER A 107 0.04 -5.45 -6.78
CA SER A 107 0.72 -5.78 -8.03
C SER A 107 2.06 -5.06 -8.11
N VAL A 108 3.10 -5.81 -8.50
CA VAL A 108 4.47 -5.32 -8.58
C VAL A 108 5.05 -5.68 -9.95
N ASN A 109 5.51 -4.68 -10.70
CA ASN A 109 6.25 -4.93 -11.93
C ASN A 109 7.59 -5.60 -11.60
N ALA A 110 7.81 -6.78 -12.17
CA ALA A 110 8.87 -7.69 -11.78
C ALA A 110 9.71 -8.14 -12.97
N LEU A 111 10.88 -8.65 -12.64
CA LEU A 111 11.92 -9.07 -13.56
C LEU A 111 12.60 -10.32 -12.99
N LEU A 112 12.72 -11.34 -13.83
CA LEU A 112 13.53 -12.52 -13.54
C LEU A 112 15.02 -12.19 -13.69
N GLN A 113 15.81 -12.49 -12.65
CA GLN A 113 17.18 -11.99 -12.53
C GLN A 113 18.10 -12.46 -13.65
N SER A 114 18.04 -13.74 -14.02
CA SER A 114 18.98 -14.39 -14.95
C SER A 114 18.51 -14.28 -16.40
N SER A 115 17.27 -14.68 -16.65
CA SER A 115 16.61 -14.67 -17.97
C SER A 115 16.21 -13.27 -18.42
N ARG A 116 16.15 -12.30 -17.49
CA ARG A 116 15.77 -10.90 -17.74
C ARG A 116 14.36 -10.74 -18.32
N LEU A 117 13.49 -11.73 -18.12
CA LEU A 117 12.09 -11.68 -18.52
C LEU A 117 11.29 -10.80 -17.56
N ASN A 118 10.42 -9.96 -18.12
CA ASN A 118 9.51 -9.12 -17.34
C ASN A 118 8.18 -9.83 -17.10
N GLY A 119 7.48 -9.39 -16.05
CA GLY A 119 6.12 -9.82 -15.73
C GLY A 119 5.57 -8.98 -14.59
N VAL A 120 4.42 -9.39 -14.07
CA VAL A 120 3.76 -8.72 -12.93
C VAL A 120 3.55 -9.72 -11.82
N VAL A 121 4.13 -9.46 -10.66
CA VAL A 121 3.90 -10.26 -9.45
C VAL A 121 2.62 -9.78 -8.76
N ARG A 122 1.75 -10.70 -8.39
CA ARG A 122 0.54 -10.48 -7.61
C ARG A 122 0.49 -11.40 -6.40
N GLY A 123 -0.15 -10.94 -5.34
CA GLY A 123 -0.48 -11.77 -4.20
C GLY A 123 -1.50 -12.85 -4.55
N SER A 124 -1.39 -13.99 -3.90
CA SER A 124 -2.35 -15.09 -3.98
C SER A 124 -3.13 -15.19 -2.66
N PRO A 125 -4.43 -15.54 -2.69
CA PRO A 125 -5.23 -15.79 -1.49
C PRO A 125 -4.61 -16.76 -0.47
N GLY A 126 -3.68 -17.63 -0.89
CA GLY A 126 -2.94 -18.53 0.00
C GLY A 126 -1.69 -17.94 0.65
N GLY A 127 -1.42 -16.64 0.51
CA GLY A 127 -0.21 -15.98 1.05
C GLY A 127 1.06 -16.18 0.21
N GLY A 128 0.94 -16.78 -0.98
CA GLY A 128 2.04 -16.92 -1.95
C GLY A 128 2.05 -15.79 -2.99
N LEU A 129 3.04 -15.82 -3.88
CA LEU A 129 3.14 -14.88 -5.00
C LEU A 129 3.03 -15.62 -6.33
N VAL A 130 2.41 -14.98 -7.32
CA VAL A 130 2.36 -15.46 -8.70
C VAL A 130 2.86 -14.35 -9.61
N MET A 131 3.82 -14.68 -10.49
CA MET A 131 4.28 -13.80 -11.55
C MET A 131 3.55 -14.13 -12.85
N ASP A 132 2.75 -13.19 -13.32
CA ASP A 132 1.95 -13.25 -14.54
C ASP A 132 2.63 -12.54 -15.71
N TYR A 133 2.08 -12.76 -16.91
CA TYR A 133 2.46 -12.09 -18.16
C TYR A 133 3.90 -12.34 -18.61
N ILE A 134 4.48 -13.48 -18.24
CA ILE A 134 5.79 -13.88 -18.75
C ILE A 134 5.60 -14.37 -20.19
N PRO A 135 6.35 -13.87 -21.19
CA PRO A 135 6.20 -14.31 -22.58
C PRO A 135 6.37 -15.82 -22.72
N GLN A 136 5.50 -16.47 -23.50
CA GLN A 136 5.52 -17.93 -23.71
C GLN A 136 6.83 -18.47 -24.28
N GLY A 137 7.51 -17.68 -25.14
CA GLY A 137 8.82 -18.03 -25.70
C GLY A 137 10.00 -17.76 -24.77
N GLY A 138 9.76 -17.18 -23.59
CA GLY A 138 10.79 -16.91 -22.60
C GLY A 138 11.23 -18.18 -21.87
N LEU A 139 12.53 -18.42 -21.79
CA LEU A 139 13.08 -19.55 -21.04
C LEU A 139 13.57 -19.07 -19.68
N PHE A 140 13.05 -19.67 -18.62
CA PHE A 140 13.47 -19.44 -17.23
C PHE A 140 13.36 -20.74 -16.45
N SER A 141 13.95 -20.78 -15.24
CA SER A 141 14.05 -22.01 -14.46
C SER A 141 13.52 -21.86 -13.05
N ARG A 142 13.10 -22.99 -12.45
CA ARG A 142 12.89 -23.06 -11.01
C ARG A 142 14.18 -22.68 -10.28
N GLY A 143 14.05 -21.99 -9.17
CA GLY A 143 15.17 -21.43 -8.42
C GLY A 143 15.62 -20.04 -8.88
N GLU A 144 15.05 -19.51 -9.97
CA GLU A 144 15.39 -18.17 -10.42
C GLU A 144 14.82 -17.09 -9.49
N ILE A 145 15.61 -16.06 -9.22
CA ILE A 145 15.22 -14.95 -8.35
C ILE A 145 14.36 -13.95 -9.11
N VAL A 146 13.30 -13.51 -8.47
CA VAL A 146 12.39 -12.47 -8.95
C VAL A 146 12.71 -11.17 -8.24
N LEU A 147 12.93 -10.11 -9.02
CA LEU A 147 13.26 -8.77 -8.54
C LEU A 147 12.21 -7.76 -9.01
N THR A 148 12.08 -6.63 -8.31
CA THR A 148 11.35 -5.46 -8.84
C THR A 148 12.04 -4.95 -10.11
N SER A 149 11.27 -4.66 -11.16
CA SER A 149 11.83 -4.20 -12.44
C SER A 149 12.12 -2.70 -12.47
N GLY A 150 11.46 -1.93 -11.60
CA GLY A 150 11.45 -0.46 -11.63
C GLY A 150 10.53 0.14 -12.71
N LEU A 151 9.87 -0.70 -13.51
CA LEU A 151 8.94 -0.24 -14.53
C LEU A 151 7.69 0.37 -13.89
N GLY A 152 7.19 1.46 -14.49
CA GLY A 152 6.02 2.19 -14.00
C GLY A 152 6.30 3.14 -12.83
N GLY A 153 7.51 3.13 -12.26
CA GLY A 153 7.90 4.09 -11.22
C GLY A 153 7.20 3.90 -9.87
N ASN A 154 6.63 2.73 -9.59
CA ASN A 154 5.94 2.43 -8.33
C ASN A 154 6.84 1.75 -7.29
N PHE A 155 7.96 1.17 -7.72
CA PHE A 155 8.95 0.54 -6.85
C PHE A 155 10.37 0.78 -7.35
N PRO A 156 11.38 0.91 -6.48
CA PRO A 156 12.78 0.95 -6.88
C PRO A 156 13.16 -0.37 -7.54
N LYS A 157 14.08 -0.33 -8.50
CA LYS A 157 14.55 -1.51 -9.23
C LYS A 157 15.48 -2.37 -8.39
N GLY A 158 15.39 -3.69 -8.54
CA GLY A 158 16.37 -4.64 -7.99
C GLY A 158 16.16 -5.01 -6.52
N ILE A 159 14.94 -4.84 -6.00
CA ILE A 159 14.54 -5.35 -4.69
C ILE A 159 14.04 -6.79 -4.85
N PRO A 160 14.53 -7.76 -4.05
CA PRO A 160 14.03 -9.13 -4.09
C PRO A 160 12.55 -9.23 -3.75
N LEU A 161 11.83 -10.04 -4.52
CA LEU A 161 10.45 -10.44 -4.25
C LEU A 161 10.38 -11.89 -3.78
N GLY A 162 11.18 -12.77 -4.38
CA GLY A 162 11.09 -14.20 -4.12
C GLY A 162 11.89 -15.05 -5.10
N GLN A 163 11.64 -16.35 -5.05
CA GLN A 163 12.25 -17.35 -5.92
C GLN A 163 11.18 -18.19 -6.62
N VAL A 164 11.37 -18.49 -7.91
CA VAL A 164 10.47 -19.34 -8.69
C VAL A 164 10.48 -20.76 -8.14
N THR A 165 9.32 -21.27 -7.73
CA THR A 165 9.14 -22.65 -7.23
C THR A 165 8.45 -23.56 -8.24
N GLU A 166 7.58 -23.01 -9.08
CA GLU A 166 6.82 -23.75 -10.09
C GLU A 166 6.67 -22.90 -11.36
N ILE A 167 6.68 -23.55 -12.52
CA ILE A 167 6.41 -22.92 -13.81
C ILE A 167 5.11 -23.50 -14.33
N ARG A 168 4.15 -22.62 -14.61
CA ARG A 168 2.84 -22.99 -15.16
C ARG A 168 2.76 -22.49 -16.59
N GLN A 169 2.80 -23.45 -17.51
CA GLN A 169 2.77 -23.20 -18.95
C GLN A 169 1.74 -24.12 -19.58
N ARG A 170 0.93 -23.58 -20.49
CA ARG A 170 0.01 -24.34 -21.35
C ARG A 170 0.25 -23.93 -22.79
N ASP A 171 0.32 -24.88 -23.71
CA ASP A 171 0.74 -24.66 -25.11
C ASP A 171 -0.12 -23.64 -25.87
N ILE A 172 -1.38 -23.46 -25.45
CA ILE A 172 -2.34 -22.55 -26.08
C ILE A 172 -2.29 -21.11 -25.54
N ASP A 173 -1.61 -20.89 -24.41
CA ASP A 173 -1.58 -19.57 -23.77
C ASP A 173 -0.49 -18.68 -24.39
N VAL A 174 -0.78 -17.38 -24.50
CA VAL A 174 0.18 -16.36 -25.01
C VAL A 174 1.26 -16.04 -23.96
N PHE A 175 0.94 -16.29 -22.69
CA PHE A 175 1.80 -16.04 -21.54
C PHE A 175 1.86 -17.28 -20.66
N GLN A 176 2.97 -17.42 -19.96
CA GLN A 176 3.18 -18.40 -18.90
C GLN A 176 3.23 -17.69 -17.54
N GLN A 177 3.08 -18.45 -16.47
CA GLN A 177 3.12 -17.96 -15.10
C GLN A 177 4.21 -18.66 -14.30
N ALA A 178 4.70 -17.99 -13.27
CA ALA A 178 5.59 -18.58 -12.27
C ALA A 178 4.97 -18.47 -10.89
N VAL A 179 4.95 -19.58 -10.13
CA VAL A 179 4.69 -19.51 -8.70
C VAL A 179 5.98 -19.11 -8.01
N VAL A 180 5.89 -18.14 -7.11
CA VAL A 180 7.03 -17.50 -6.47
C VAL A 180 6.88 -17.63 -4.96
N GLN A 181 7.91 -18.17 -4.31
CA GLN A 181 8.04 -18.17 -2.86
C GLN A 181 8.66 -16.83 -2.44
N PRO A 182 7.99 -16.02 -1.59
CA PRO A 182 8.58 -14.80 -1.08
C PRO A 182 9.92 -15.02 -0.37
N THR A 183 10.85 -14.08 -0.51
CA THR A 183 12.07 -14.06 0.32
C THR A 183 11.80 -13.56 1.74
N VAL A 184 10.75 -12.77 1.91
CA VAL A 184 10.35 -12.18 3.19
C VAL A 184 9.38 -13.13 3.90
N ASP A 185 9.67 -13.45 5.16
CA ASP A 185 8.70 -14.10 6.05
C ASP A 185 7.77 -13.02 6.64
N PHE A 186 6.59 -12.89 6.05
CA PHE A 186 5.59 -11.92 6.51
C PHE A 186 5.05 -12.23 7.90
N GLY A 187 5.14 -13.47 8.40
CA GLY A 187 4.63 -13.85 9.72
C GLY A 187 5.47 -13.33 10.87
N SER A 188 6.77 -13.13 10.65
CA SER A 188 7.75 -12.77 11.69
C SER A 188 8.32 -11.35 11.55
N LEU A 189 7.68 -10.47 10.77
CA LEU A 189 8.17 -9.08 10.64
C LEU A 189 7.93 -8.31 11.93
N GLU A 190 9.00 -7.69 12.44
CA GLU A 190 8.99 -6.77 13.60
C GLU A 190 9.43 -5.36 13.19
N LEU A 191 10.46 -5.26 12.35
CA LEU A 191 11.06 -4.02 11.87
C LEU A 191 11.05 -4.00 10.33
N VAL A 192 10.84 -2.83 9.75
CA VAL A 192 10.91 -2.58 8.30
C VAL A 192 11.59 -1.24 8.02
N MET A 193 11.86 -0.96 6.75
CA MET A 193 12.36 0.32 6.28
C MET A 193 11.44 0.88 5.20
N VAL A 194 11.10 2.15 5.30
CA VAL A 194 10.36 2.88 4.25
C VAL A 194 11.37 3.63 3.37
N VAL A 195 11.19 3.56 2.05
CA VAL A 195 11.98 4.31 1.08
C VAL A 195 11.36 5.69 0.89
N THR A 196 11.95 6.72 1.48
CA THR A 196 11.35 8.06 1.59
C THR A 196 11.65 8.97 0.40
N ASN A 197 12.71 8.71 -0.35
CA ASN A 197 13.03 9.45 -1.58
C ASN A 197 12.36 8.87 -2.83
N PHE A 198 11.16 8.33 -2.67
CA PHE A 198 10.41 7.68 -3.74
C PHE A 198 9.07 8.37 -3.93
N ASP A 199 8.93 9.07 -5.05
CA ASP A 199 7.69 9.72 -5.47
C ASP A 199 6.99 8.81 -6.48
N PRO A 200 5.86 8.17 -6.12
CA PRO A 200 5.11 7.35 -7.06
C PRO A 200 4.62 8.23 -8.21
N LEU A 201 4.88 7.83 -9.46
CA LEU A 201 4.41 8.57 -10.64
C LEU A 201 2.87 8.74 -10.71
N GLU A 202 2.14 8.00 -9.89
CA GLU A 202 0.68 8.09 -9.72
C GLU A 202 0.23 9.43 -9.08
N ASN A 203 1.14 10.16 -8.41
CA ASN A 203 0.88 11.45 -7.77
C ASN A 203 1.26 12.66 -8.65
N LEU A 204 1.58 12.47 -9.94
CA LEU A 204 1.83 13.60 -10.82
C LEU A 204 0.56 14.46 -10.94
N PRO A 205 0.64 15.79 -10.71
CA PRO A 205 -0.49 16.67 -11.02
C PRO A 205 -0.84 16.49 -12.50
N ASP A 206 -2.14 16.42 -12.79
CA ASP A 206 -2.67 16.21 -14.14
C ASP A 206 -2.22 17.36 -15.06
N LEU A 207 -1.05 17.21 -15.70
CA LEU A 207 -0.50 18.17 -16.65
C LEU A 207 -1.35 18.29 -17.92
N LEU A 208 -2.39 17.46 -18.05
CA LEU A 208 -3.35 17.47 -19.14
C LEU A 208 -4.71 18.08 -18.73
N ALA A 209 -4.86 18.53 -17.47
CA ALA A 209 -6.01 19.36 -17.13
C ALA A 209 -5.99 20.61 -18.03
N PRO A 210 -7.04 20.88 -18.83
CA PRO A 210 -7.05 22.03 -19.70
C PRO A 210 -6.86 23.27 -18.84
N ALA A 211 -5.85 24.09 -19.18
CA ALA A 211 -5.62 25.37 -18.55
C ALA A 211 -6.95 26.13 -18.51
N VAL A 212 -7.51 26.29 -17.32
CA VAL A 212 -8.63 27.20 -17.11
C VAL A 212 -8.04 28.59 -17.31
N GLU A 213 -8.10 29.09 -18.54
CA GLU A 213 -7.79 30.47 -18.81
C GLU A 213 -8.75 31.33 -17.97
N PRO A 214 -8.25 32.28 -17.17
CA PRO A 214 -9.12 33.18 -16.44
C PRO A 214 -9.92 34.00 -17.45
N ALA A 215 -11.25 33.90 -17.35
CA ALA A 215 -12.18 34.69 -18.13
C ALA A 215 -11.78 36.17 -18.08
N GLY A 216 -11.55 36.74 -19.25
CA GLY A 216 -11.17 38.14 -19.42
C GLY A 216 -12.21 39.08 -18.83
N ASP A 217 -11.72 40.00 -18.02
CA ASP A 217 -12.40 41.24 -17.65
C ASP A 217 -12.58 42.10 -18.90
N THR A 218 -13.78 42.09 -19.48
CA THR A 218 -14.19 43.10 -20.46
C THR A 218 -14.77 44.28 -19.72
N GLY A 219 -13.94 45.29 -19.49
CA GLY A 219 -14.38 46.63 -19.13
C GLY A 219 -15.36 47.18 -20.16
N THR A 220 -16.40 47.85 -19.68
CA THR A 220 -17.24 48.73 -20.49
C THR A 220 -17.63 49.95 -19.65
N GLU A 221 -16.83 51.01 -19.77
CA GLU A 221 -17.27 52.42 -19.70
C GLU A 221 -18.05 52.71 -21.01
N ASP A 222 -19.05 53.58 -21.16
CA ASP A 222 -19.59 54.72 -20.42
C ASP A 222 -20.98 55.06 -21.04
N THR A 223 -21.77 55.84 -20.29
CA THR A 223 -22.64 56.98 -20.70
C THR A 223 -24.02 56.96 -20.04
N GLY A 224 -24.29 57.98 -19.23
CA GLY A 224 -25.50 58.15 -18.43
C GLY A 224 -26.62 58.97 -19.08
N ALA A 225 -27.73 59.10 -18.33
CA ALA A 225 -28.60 60.28 -18.27
C ALA A 225 -29.67 60.13 -17.16
N GLU A 226 -29.67 61.10 -16.25
CA GLU A 226 -30.76 61.79 -15.52
C GLU A 226 -32.18 61.18 -15.38
N GLY A 227 -32.75 61.31 -14.17
CA GLY A 227 -34.15 61.76 -14.00
C GLY A 227 -35.05 61.08 -12.95
N ALA A 228 -35.10 61.65 -11.75
CA ALA A 228 -36.26 61.90 -10.87
C ALA A 228 -37.32 60.80 -10.51
N GLY A 229 -37.56 60.65 -9.19
CA GLY A 229 -38.91 60.83 -8.62
C GLY A 229 -39.71 59.63 -8.07
N THR A 230 -39.74 59.53 -6.73
CA THR A 230 -40.91 59.28 -5.84
C THR A 230 -41.74 57.98 -5.85
N GLU A 231 -41.75 57.36 -4.65
CA GLU A 231 -42.88 56.76 -3.89
C GLU A 231 -43.60 55.47 -4.33
N GLY A 232 -43.70 54.53 -3.37
CA GLY A 232 -44.69 53.44 -3.36
C GLY A 232 -44.26 52.18 -2.59
N THR A 233 -44.62 52.06 -1.30
CA THR A 233 -44.74 50.81 -0.52
C THR A 233 -46.24 50.59 -0.19
N PRO A 234 -46.73 49.52 0.49
CA PRO A 234 -46.23 48.14 0.77
C PRO A 234 -47.35 47.04 0.62
N GLN A 235 -47.14 45.84 1.21
CA GLN A 235 -48.10 44.80 1.66
C GLN A 235 -48.55 43.75 0.60
N ASP A 236 -48.74 42.44 0.86
CA ASP A 236 -49.12 41.59 2.03
C ASP A 236 -48.41 40.20 1.90
N GLY A 237 -48.17 39.32 2.88
CA GLY A 237 -49.02 38.81 3.96
C GLY A 237 -49.46 37.34 3.68
N VAL A 238 -48.65 36.35 4.14
CA VAL A 238 -48.90 35.09 4.95
C VAL A 238 -50.33 34.44 4.90
N PRO A 239 -50.66 33.14 5.27
CA PRO A 239 -49.94 31.89 5.67
C PRO A 239 -50.47 30.54 5.05
N GLY A 240 -49.92 29.40 5.51
CA GLY A 240 -50.67 28.14 5.78
C GLY A 240 -50.53 27.06 4.69
N ASP A 241 -50.50 25.75 4.96
CA ASP A 241 -51.07 24.96 6.06
C ASP A 241 -50.57 23.49 5.96
N GLY A 242 -50.68 22.74 7.08
CA GLY A 242 -50.74 21.27 7.33
C GLY A 242 -50.12 20.22 6.39
N ALA A 243 -49.86 18.96 6.75
CA ALA A 243 -50.16 18.08 7.88
C ALA A 243 -49.13 16.92 7.81
N VAL A 244 -48.52 16.40 8.89
CA VAL A 244 -48.98 15.35 9.83
C VAL A 244 -49.60 14.11 9.17
N GLU A 245 -48.86 12.99 9.19
CA GLU A 245 -49.25 11.58 9.46
C GLU A 245 -47.98 10.72 9.22
N GLY A 246 -47.48 9.84 10.09
CA GLY A 246 -48.08 9.09 11.17
C GLY A 246 -48.47 7.68 10.72
N ASP A 247 -47.52 6.72 10.69
CA ASP A 247 -47.82 5.36 11.16
C ASP A 247 -46.57 4.51 11.41
N ALA A 248 -46.67 3.66 12.43
CA ALA A 248 -45.65 2.72 12.91
C ALA A 248 -46.14 1.24 12.69
N PRO A 249 -45.51 0.17 13.24
CA PRO A 249 -45.01 -0.99 12.48
C PRO A 249 -45.73 -2.31 12.93
N PRO A 250 -45.13 -3.52 13.08
CA PRO A 250 -44.16 -4.35 12.31
C PRO A 250 -44.65 -5.82 12.02
N ALA A 251 -43.75 -6.63 11.45
CA ALA A 251 -43.50 -8.09 11.71
C ALA A 251 -44.20 -9.21 10.91
N ALA A 252 -43.38 -10.17 10.42
CA ALA A 252 -43.54 -11.65 10.42
C ALA A 252 -42.68 -12.32 9.30
N PRO A 253 -42.40 -13.65 9.32
CA PRO A 253 -42.15 -14.55 10.45
C PRO A 253 -40.91 -15.48 10.24
N ASP A 254 -40.68 -16.26 11.29
CA ASP A 254 -39.80 -17.43 11.48
C ASP A 254 -40.27 -18.70 10.71
N GLY A 255 -39.34 -19.66 10.54
CA GLY A 255 -39.55 -21.02 10.02
C GLY A 255 -38.62 -21.33 8.83
N GLY A 256 -37.80 -22.38 8.78
CA GLY A 256 -37.67 -23.59 9.60
C GLY A 256 -37.30 -24.75 8.66
N GLN A 257 -36.05 -25.23 8.74
CA GLN A 257 -35.59 -26.61 8.56
C GLN A 257 -34.07 -26.69 8.74
#